data_AF-A0A833T2B5-F1
#
_entry.id   AF-A0A833T2B5-F1
#
_cell.length_a   1.000
_cell.length_b   1.000
_cell.length_c   1.000
_cell.angle_alpha   90.00
_cell.angle_beta   90.00
_cell.angle_gamma   90.00
#
_symmetry.space_group_name_H-M   'P 1'
#
loop_
_entity.id
_entity.type
_entity.pdbx_description
1 polymer ?
#
loop_
_entity_poly.entity_id
_entity_poly.type
_entity_poly.pdbx_seq_one_letter_code
_entity_poly.pdbx_strand_id
1 'polypeptide(L)'
;MVKMTLGLPPIVFYPTWLVLLGFHAVCALYLVVMAAAYFAMTSSENASYAPIWSDTGFKHFKAFGAIYLAIAALHVIQVLRIFYLSIRNKRMVLHCEQSKSYCKDDCKCTPWCFDAVFAVRELVVLGCLSYQAYQSSKLVPRVELNNLNAAMLILSCWLTPLIQILVRKSIALSRATSLLSSFVLCTFLAKVIQSLVFLQYTDVFNLDKMLFATKMIFDPTFLAVLTPENRMMFATTVGDFISKFLPLLGSFVSLVMLEGVISRREEKVTPDTCADTNAKVDFNVNVTVETLDTQKGPQSPLAWKLVPLRKLWESLALLKTPHVPRRITRRVSGC
;
A
#
# COMPACT_ATOMS: atom_id res chain seq x y z
N MET A 1 4.27 -25.06 -11.42
CA MET A 1 3.99 -23.73 -12.00
C MET A 1 3.31 -22.87 -10.92
N VAL A 2 4.02 -21.89 -10.36
CA VAL A 2 3.48 -21.02 -9.29
C VAL A 2 2.50 -20.03 -9.93
N LYS A 3 1.22 -20.11 -9.61
CA LYS A 3 0.25 -19.09 -10.01
C LYS A 3 0.58 -17.79 -9.29
N MET A 4 0.94 -16.75 -10.05
CA MET A 4 1.23 -15.41 -9.51
C MET A 4 -0.03 -14.57 -9.29
N THR A 5 -1.18 -15.00 -9.81
CA THR A 5 -2.47 -14.34 -9.67
C THR A 5 -3.39 -15.09 -8.72
N LEU A 6 -4.16 -14.36 -7.93
CA LEU A 6 -5.18 -14.86 -7.02
C LEU A 6 -6.52 -14.96 -7.76
N GLY A 7 -6.87 -16.17 -8.18
CA GLY A 7 -8.14 -16.45 -8.86
C GLY A 7 -9.31 -16.54 -7.88
N LEU A 8 -10.14 -15.50 -7.79
CA LEU A 8 -11.34 -15.42 -6.94
C LEU A 8 -12.58 -15.99 -7.66
N PRO A 9 -13.46 -16.74 -6.97
CA PRO A 9 -14.73 -17.17 -7.55
C PRO A 9 -15.61 -15.95 -7.90
N PRO A 10 -16.52 -16.04 -8.89
CA PRO A 10 -17.32 -14.90 -9.35
C PRO A 10 -18.04 -14.15 -8.22
N ILE A 11 -18.61 -14.89 -7.27
CA ILE A 11 -19.35 -14.33 -6.13
C ILE A 11 -18.51 -13.43 -5.22
N VAL A 12 -17.21 -13.71 -5.09
CA VAL A 12 -16.26 -12.90 -4.32
C VAL A 12 -15.63 -11.82 -5.21
N PHE A 13 -15.41 -12.12 -6.48
CA PHE A 13 -14.75 -11.20 -7.40
C PHE A 13 -15.56 -9.91 -7.64
N TYR A 14 -16.88 -9.98 -7.83
CA TYR A 14 -17.70 -8.79 -8.07
C TYR A 14 -17.69 -7.77 -6.92
N PRO A 15 -17.90 -8.15 -5.65
CA PRO A 15 -17.77 -7.21 -4.55
C PRO A 15 -16.32 -6.71 -4.39
N THR A 16 -15.31 -7.56 -4.59
CA THR A 16 -13.91 -7.11 -4.59
C THR A 16 -13.65 -6.06 -5.66
N TRP A 17 -14.19 -6.24 -6.87
CA TRP A 17 -14.09 -5.27 -7.96
C TRP A 17 -14.70 -3.93 -7.56
N LEU A 18 -15.92 -3.95 -7.00
CA LEU A 18 -16.61 -2.74 -6.55
C LEU A 18 -15.83 -2.02 -5.44
N VAL A 19 -15.31 -2.77 -4.47
CA VAL A 19 -14.53 -2.24 -3.35
C VAL A 19 -13.25 -1.57 -3.83
N LEU A 20 -12.54 -2.16 -4.80
CA LEU A 20 -11.33 -1.55 -5.36
C LEU A 20 -11.63 -0.24 -6.09
N LEU A 21 -12.71 -0.18 -6.87
CA LEU A 21 -13.17 1.09 -7.45
C LEU A 21 -13.53 2.11 -6.38
N GLY A 22 -14.23 1.68 -5.33
CA GLY A 22 -14.58 2.51 -4.18
C GLY A 22 -13.33 3.09 -3.50
N PHE A 23 -12.28 2.29 -3.31
CA PHE A 23 -11.02 2.77 -2.78
C PHE A 23 -10.37 3.82 -3.68
N HIS A 24 -10.35 3.62 -5.01
CA HIS A 24 -9.87 4.64 -5.94
C HIS A 24 -10.68 5.94 -5.86
N ALA A 25 -12.01 5.85 -5.83
CA ALA A 25 -12.90 7.00 -5.75
C ALA A 25 -12.71 7.80 -4.45
N VAL A 26 -12.68 7.12 -3.30
CA VAL A 26 -12.43 7.76 -1.99
C VAL A 26 -11.03 8.39 -1.95
N CYS A 27 -10.03 7.73 -2.53
CA CYS A 27 -8.68 8.29 -2.63
C CYS A 27 -8.64 9.56 -3.49
N ALA A 28 -9.27 9.53 -4.67
CA ALA A 28 -9.35 10.69 -5.56
C ALA A 28 -10.07 11.85 -4.89
N LEU A 29 -11.22 11.60 -4.24
CA LEU A 29 -11.98 12.63 -3.54
C LEU A 29 -11.14 13.29 -2.44
N TYR A 30 -10.47 12.50 -1.60
CA TYR A 30 -9.59 13.03 -0.55
C TYR A 30 -8.49 13.94 -1.14
N LEU A 31 -7.83 13.48 -2.22
CA LEU A 31 -6.75 14.25 -2.85
C LEU A 31 -7.26 15.55 -3.48
N VAL A 32 -8.46 15.53 -4.07
CA VAL A 32 -9.11 16.75 -4.60
C VAL A 32 -9.43 17.73 -3.47
N VAL A 33 -9.98 17.26 -2.35
CA VAL A 33 -10.27 18.10 -1.18
C VAL A 33 -8.98 18.73 -0.64
N MET A 34 -7.91 17.94 -0.49
CA MET A 34 -6.62 18.45 -0.05
C MET A 34 -6.04 19.47 -1.05
N ALA A 35 -6.10 19.20 -2.35
CA ALA A 35 -5.65 20.13 -3.38
C ALA A 35 -6.43 21.46 -3.33
N ALA A 36 -7.76 21.38 -3.20
CA ALA A 36 -8.62 22.55 -3.06
C ALA A 36 -8.25 23.36 -1.80
N ALA A 37 -7.98 22.70 -0.67
CA ALA A 37 -7.54 23.37 0.55
C ALA A 37 -6.19 24.10 0.34
N TYR A 38 -5.21 23.48 -0.31
CA TYR A 38 -3.94 24.14 -0.64
C TYR A 38 -4.12 25.35 -1.55
N PHE A 39 -5.01 25.27 -2.55
CA PHE A 39 -5.30 26.41 -3.43
C PHE A 39 -6.07 27.51 -2.70
N ALA A 40 -7.05 27.17 -1.87
CA ALA A 40 -7.83 28.13 -1.08
C ALA A 40 -6.93 28.95 -0.14
N MET A 41 -5.92 28.32 0.47
CA MET A 41 -4.94 29.03 1.31
C MET A 41 -4.01 29.97 0.53
N THR A 42 -3.97 29.88 -0.80
CA THR A 42 -3.16 30.79 -1.64
C THR A 42 -3.93 32.00 -2.14
N SER A 43 -5.23 32.12 -1.81
CA SER A 43 -6.02 33.30 -2.14
C SER A 43 -5.52 34.51 -1.35
N SER A 44 -5.66 35.71 -1.93
CA SER A 44 -5.24 36.97 -1.30
C SER A 44 -5.95 37.24 0.03
N GLU A 45 -7.18 36.75 0.18
CA GLU A 45 -7.98 36.89 1.41
C GLU A 45 -7.43 36.05 2.57
N ASN A 46 -6.78 34.92 2.27
CA ASN A 46 -6.27 33.98 3.26
C ASN A 46 -4.76 34.16 3.54
N ALA A 47 -4.08 35.03 2.79
CA ALA A 47 -2.64 35.24 2.88
C ALA A 47 -2.20 35.70 4.28
N SER A 48 -3.02 36.49 4.98
CA SER A 48 -2.76 36.95 6.35
C SER A 48 -2.69 35.81 7.37
N TYR A 49 -3.33 34.68 7.09
CA TYR A 49 -3.30 33.50 7.95
C TYR A 49 -2.14 32.56 7.63
N ALA A 50 -1.45 32.72 6.49
CA ALA A 50 -0.37 31.83 6.03
C ALA A 50 0.69 31.45 7.10
N PRO A 51 1.16 32.36 7.97
CA PRO A 51 2.13 32.03 9.02
C PRO A 51 1.61 31.04 10.09
N ILE A 52 0.28 30.96 10.25
CA ILE A 52 -0.39 30.00 11.14
C ILE A 52 -0.23 28.58 10.56
N TRP A 53 -0.33 28.44 9.24
CA TRP A 53 -0.37 27.13 8.57
C TRP A 53 1.01 26.59 8.18
N SER A 54 2.01 27.44 7.94
CA SER A 54 3.35 26.99 7.52
C SER A 54 4.46 27.95 7.90
N ASP A 55 5.59 27.40 8.33
CA ASP A 55 6.82 28.16 8.63
C ASP A 55 7.44 28.82 7.38
N THR A 56 7.12 28.31 6.18
CA THR A 56 7.56 28.87 4.90
C THR A 56 6.51 29.75 4.22
N GLY A 57 5.38 29.99 4.88
CA GLY A 57 4.22 30.66 4.31
C GLY A 57 3.60 29.88 3.14
N PHE A 58 3.03 30.57 2.16
CA PHE A 58 2.30 29.95 1.03
C PHE A 58 3.15 29.74 -0.25
N LYS A 59 4.47 29.98 -0.21
CA LYS A 59 5.36 29.99 -1.40
C LYS A 59 5.23 28.74 -2.27
N HIS A 60 5.06 27.57 -1.64
CA HIS A 60 5.02 26.29 -2.33
C HIS A 60 3.61 25.65 -2.40
N PHE A 61 2.59 26.28 -1.81
CA PHE A 61 1.26 25.67 -1.66
C PHE A 61 0.58 25.39 -3.00
N LYS A 62 0.74 26.27 -4.00
CA LYS A 62 0.22 26.01 -5.35
C LYS A 62 0.84 24.75 -5.98
N ALA A 63 2.14 24.54 -5.80
CA ALA A 63 2.83 23.36 -6.29
C ALA A 63 2.37 22.09 -5.56
N PHE A 64 2.22 22.17 -4.23
CA PHE A 64 1.69 21.07 -3.41
C PHE A 64 0.28 20.66 -3.83
N GLY A 65 -0.62 21.63 -4.02
CA GLY A 65 -1.97 21.38 -4.54
C GLY A 65 -1.97 20.73 -5.92
N ALA A 66 -1.11 21.20 -6.84
CA ALA A 66 -0.98 20.63 -8.18
C ALA A 66 -0.50 19.16 -8.15
N ILE A 67 0.45 18.83 -7.26
CA ILE A 67 0.93 17.46 -7.06
C ILE A 67 -0.20 16.54 -6.56
N TYR A 68 -1.01 17.00 -5.59
CA TYR A 68 -2.17 16.23 -5.14
C TYR A 68 -3.19 16.00 -6.26
N LEU A 69 -3.45 17.02 -7.07
CA LEU A 69 -4.35 16.90 -8.22
C LEU A 69 -3.83 15.92 -9.27
N ALA A 70 -2.51 15.88 -9.50
CA ALA A 70 -1.89 14.92 -10.41
C ALA A 70 -2.13 13.46 -9.95
N ILE A 71 -1.98 13.17 -8.65
CA ILE A 71 -2.27 11.82 -8.13
C ILE A 71 -3.78 11.52 -8.16
N ALA A 72 -4.63 12.52 -7.88
CA ALA A 72 -6.07 12.36 -8.03
C ALA A 72 -6.44 11.95 -9.47
N ALA A 73 -5.83 12.61 -10.47
CA ALA A 73 -5.99 12.26 -11.87
C ALA A 73 -5.53 10.83 -12.17
N LEU A 74 -4.42 10.36 -11.57
CA LEU A 74 -3.98 8.96 -11.71
C LEU A 74 -5.04 7.97 -11.19
N HIS A 75 -5.67 8.26 -10.05
CA HIS A 75 -6.77 7.42 -9.55
C HIS A 75 -7.96 7.41 -10.52
N VAL A 76 -8.35 8.56 -11.07
CA VAL A 76 -9.45 8.66 -12.05
C VAL A 76 -9.11 7.90 -13.34
N ILE A 77 -7.91 8.08 -13.87
CA ILE A 77 -7.42 7.37 -15.06
C ILE A 77 -7.45 5.85 -14.82
N GLN A 78 -7.03 5.39 -13.65
CA GLN A 78 -7.08 3.97 -13.31
C GLN A 78 -8.52 3.43 -13.28
N VAL A 79 -9.46 4.18 -12.70
CA VAL A 79 -10.90 3.81 -12.70
C VAL A 79 -11.45 3.74 -14.12
N LEU A 80 -11.18 4.76 -14.94
CA LEU A 80 -11.60 4.79 -16.35
C LEU A 80 -11.00 3.61 -17.13
N ARG A 81 -9.74 3.27 -16.88
CA ARG A 81 -9.09 2.09 -17.47
C ARG A 81 -9.80 0.80 -17.08
N ILE A 82 -10.15 0.61 -15.82
CA ILE A 82 -10.86 -0.59 -15.34
C ILE A 82 -12.25 -0.68 -15.98
N PHE A 83 -12.98 0.42 -16.07
CA PHE A 83 -14.26 0.47 -16.77
C PHE A 83 -14.12 0.15 -18.26
N TYR A 84 -13.17 0.79 -18.95
CA TYR A 84 -12.90 0.54 -20.36
C TYR A 84 -12.57 -0.94 -20.63
N LEU A 85 -11.69 -1.54 -19.82
CA LEU A 85 -11.37 -2.97 -19.92
C LEU A 85 -12.59 -3.86 -19.65
N SER A 86 -13.42 -3.49 -18.68
CA SER A 86 -14.62 -4.27 -18.33
C SER A 86 -15.67 -4.24 -19.44
N ILE A 87 -15.89 -3.07 -20.05
CA ILE A 87 -16.80 -2.88 -21.19
C ILE A 87 -16.28 -3.62 -22.41
N ARG A 88 -14.99 -3.45 -22.75
CA ARG A 88 -14.36 -4.09 -23.92
C ARG A 88 -14.45 -5.61 -23.87
N ASN A 89 -14.24 -6.19 -22.69
CA ASN A 89 -14.29 -7.64 -22.50
C ASN A 89 -15.70 -8.18 -22.19
N LYS A 90 -16.73 -7.30 -22.13
CA LYS A 90 -18.11 -7.63 -21.71
C LYS A 90 -18.15 -8.42 -20.39
N ARG A 91 -17.16 -8.19 -19.53
CA ARG A 91 -16.93 -8.92 -18.27
C ARG A 91 -16.14 -8.02 -17.34
N MET A 92 -16.48 -8.05 -16.05
CA MET A 92 -15.76 -7.31 -15.02
C MET A 92 -14.33 -7.82 -14.91
N VAL A 93 -13.36 -6.94 -15.13
CA VAL A 93 -11.92 -7.23 -15.15
C VAL A 93 -11.17 -6.06 -14.49
N LEU A 94 -10.17 -6.35 -13.67
CA LEU A 94 -9.37 -5.32 -12.96
C LEU A 94 -8.09 -4.94 -13.72
N HIS A 95 -7.51 -5.89 -14.44
CA HIS A 95 -6.28 -5.70 -15.17
C HIS A 95 -6.36 -6.37 -16.53
N CYS A 96 -5.61 -5.88 -17.51
CA CYS A 96 -5.51 -6.58 -18.78
C CYS A 96 -4.81 -7.93 -18.52
N GLU A 97 -5.51 -9.05 -18.69
CA GLU A 97 -4.82 -10.32 -18.89
C GLU A 97 -4.17 -10.22 -20.27
N GLN A 98 -3.00 -9.57 -20.32
CA GLN A 98 -2.27 -9.49 -21.56
C GLN A 98 -1.94 -10.94 -21.93
N SER A 99 -2.61 -11.39 -22.99
CA SER A 99 -2.28 -12.60 -23.74
C SER A 99 -0.77 -12.76 -23.74
N LYS A 100 -0.32 -14.01 -23.56
CA LYS A 100 1.06 -14.52 -23.50
C LYS A 100 2.01 -14.07 -24.65
N SER A 101 1.64 -13.07 -25.45
CA SER A 101 2.30 -12.58 -26.65
C SER A 101 3.33 -11.45 -26.44
N TYR A 102 3.51 -10.89 -25.23
CA TYR A 102 4.52 -9.84 -24.98
C TYR A 102 5.63 -10.24 -24.00
N CYS A 103 5.81 -11.54 -23.75
CA CYS A 103 7.03 -12.07 -23.16
C CYS A 103 7.92 -12.63 -24.27
N LYS A 104 8.38 -11.76 -25.17
CA LYS A 104 9.50 -12.06 -26.08
C LYS A 104 10.70 -11.15 -25.84
N ASP A 105 10.75 -10.50 -24.68
CA ASP A 105 11.96 -9.84 -24.21
C ASP A 105 12.38 -10.46 -22.89
N ASP A 106 13.60 -11.01 -22.90
CA ASP A 106 14.36 -11.63 -21.82
C ASP A 106 14.65 -10.65 -20.66
N CYS A 107 13.62 -10.03 -20.08
CA CYS A 107 13.76 -9.44 -18.78
C CYS A 107 13.77 -10.59 -17.77
N LYS A 108 14.98 -11.03 -17.37
CA LYS A 108 15.24 -11.87 -16.20
C LYS A 108 14.78 -11.17 -14.91
N CYS A 109 13.51 -10.82 -14.81
CA CYS A 109 12.88 -10.45 -13.54
C CYS A 109 12.76 -11.75 -12.75
N THR A 110 13.75 -12.01 -11.90
CA THR A 110 13.70 -13.10 -10.95
C THR A 110 12.45 -12.93 -10.07
N PRO A 111 11.85 -14.02 -9.56
CA PRO A 111 10.64 -13.96 -8.72
C PRO A 111 10.75 -13.02 -7.50
N TRP A 112 11.98 -12.67 -7.10
CA TRP A 112 12.34 -11.72 -6.04
C TRP A 112 12.10 -10.25 -6.37
N CYS A 113 11.92 -9.88 -7.64
CA CYS A 113 11.74 -8.48 -8.04
C CYS A 113 10.51 -7.86 -7.39
N PHE A 114 9.36 -8.55 -7.41
CA PHE A 114 8.14 -8.07 -6.74
C PHE A 114 8.35 -7.89 -5.25
N ASP A 115 8.93 -8.90 -4.58
CA ASP A 115 9.07 -8.90 -3.13
C ASP A 115 10.08 -7.83 -2.66
N ALA A 116 11.14 -7.59 -3.44
CA ALA A 116 12.10 -6.50 -3.19
C ALA A 116 11.48 -5.12 -3.42
N VAL A 117 10.77 -4.90 -4.54
CA VAL A 117 10.10 -3.63 -4.84
C VAL A 117 9.05 -3.31 -3.77
N PHE A 118 8.26 -4.31 -3.38
CA PHE A 118 7.28 -4.19 -2.32
C PHE A 118 7.94 -3.84 -0.98
N ALA A 119 9.03 -4.53 -0.60
CA ALA A 119 9.76 -4.25 0.64
C ALA A 119 10.38 -2.83 0.65
N VAL A 120 10.99 -2.39 -0.45
CA VAL A 120 11.54 -1.03 -0.56
C VAL A 120 10.44 0.02 -0.43
N ARG A 121 9.30 -0.18 -1.12
CA ARG A 121 8.13 0.70 -1.00
C ARG A 121 7.63 0.76 0.44
N GLU A 122 7.45 -0.39 1.08
CA GLU A 122 7.03 -0.47 2.49
C GLU A 122 7.99 0.28 3.42
N LEU A 123 9.30 0.12 3.26
CA LEU A 123 10.30 0.84 4.07
C LEU A 123 10.23 2.36 3.86
N VAL A 124 10.07 2.82 2.61
CA VAL A 124 9.91 4.25 2.31
C VAL A 124 8.66 4.81 2.96
N VAL A 125 7.53 4.10 2.83
CA VAL A 125 6.25 4.54 3.41
C VAL A 125 6.30 4.50 4.93
N LEU A 126 6.82 3.44 5.54
CA LEU A 126 7.01 3.34 6.99
C LEU A 126 7.93 4.44 7.53
N GLY A 127 9.00 4.78 6.81
CA GLY A 127 9.87 5.91 7.18
C GLY A 127 9.13 7.24 7.18
N CYS A 128 8.32 7.49 6.15
CA CYS A 128 7.48 8.69 6.06
C CYS A 128 6.43 8.74 7.17
N LEU A 129 5.75 7.62 7.44
CA LEU A 129 4.75 7.50 8.51
C LEU A 129 5.38 7.65 9.91
N SER A 130 6.60 7.15 10.11
CA SER A 130 7.38 7.34 11.33
C SER A 130 7.70 8.82 11.55
N TYR A 131 8.12 9.52 10.50
CA TYR A 131 8.34 10.96 10.55
C TYR A 131 7.03 11.71 10.88
N GLN A 132 5.91 11.35 10.25
CA GLN A 132 4.60 11.96 10.56
C GLN A 132 4.16 11.69 12.00
N ALA A 133 4.40 10.49 12.55
CA ALA A 133 4.10 10.17 13.94
C ALA A 133 4.95 10.99 14.91
N TYR A 134 6.24 11.20 14.60
CA TYR A 134 7.12 12.10 15.36
C TYR A 134 6.64 13.56 15.28
N GLN A 135 6.25 14.03 14.10
CA GLN A 135 5.70 15.39 13.95
C GLN A 135 4.39 15.55 14.71
N SER A 136 3.52 14.54 14.69
CA SER A 136 2.29 14.50 15.49
C SER A 136 2.60 14.62 16.99
N SER A 137 3.57 13.87 17.51
CA SER A 137 3.89 13.91 18.95
C SER A 137 4.46 15.25 19.41
N LYS A 138 5.07 16.00 18.50
CA LYS A 138 5.58 17.36 18.77
C LYS A 138 4.50 18.43 18.65
N LEU A 139 3.62 18.31 17.66
CA LEU A 139 2.68 19.38 17.28
C LEU A 139 1.30 19.21 17.93
N VAL A 140 0.81 17.98 18.06
CA VAL A 140 -0.56 17.73 18.52
C VAL A 140 -0.57 17.50 20.04
N PRO A 141 -1.22 18.35 20.84
CA PRO A 141 -1.28 18.17 22.29
C PRO A 141 -2.20 17.02 22.72
N ARG A 142 -2.95 16.43 21.79
CA ARG A 142 -3.92 15.36 22.06
C ARG A 142 -3.24 14.00 22.16
N VAL A 143 -3.16 13.49 23.38
CA VAL A 143 -2.56 12.18 23.69
C VAL A 143 -3.25 11.03 22.96
N GLU A 144 -4.56 11.13 22.73
CA GLU A 144 -5.33 10.10 22.03
C GLU A 144 -4.90 9.94 20.57
N LEU A 145 -4.73 11.04 19.85
CA LEU A 145 -4.27 11.03 18.45
C LEU A 145 -2.83 10.54 18.34
N ASN A 146 -1.97 10.93 19.29
CA ASN A 146 -0.58 10.47 19.34
C ASN A 146 -0.49 8.98 19.63
N ASN A 147 -1.27 8.46 20.58
CA ASN A 147 -1.36 7.04 20.89
C ASN A 147 -1.88 6.24 19.68
N LEU A 148 -2.88 6.76 18.98
CA LEU A 148 -3.43 6.14 17.78
C LEU A 148 -2.39 6.09 16.64
N ASN A 149 -1.66 7.18 16.40
CA ASN A 149 -0.56 7.22 15.42
C ASN A 149 0.54 6.21 15.75
N ALA A 150 0.96 6.13 17.02
CA ALA A 150 1.97 5.18 17.46
C ALA A 150 1.48 3.72 17.31
N ALA A 151 0.25 3.41 17.72
CA ALA A 151 -0.33 2.07 17.61
C ALA A 151 -0.42 1.61 16.15
N MET A 152 -0.89 2.48 15.26
CA MET A 152 -1.00 2.18 13.84
C MET A 152 0.36 2.01 13.16
N LEU A 153 1.38 2.77 13.58
CA LEU A 153 2.76 2.58 13.10
C LEU A 153 3.31 1.22 13.54
N ILE A 154 3.12 0.84 14.80
CA ILE A 154 3.50 -0.48 15.31
C ILE A 154 2.81 -1.58 14.50
N LEU A 155 1.49 -1.49 14.31
CA LEU A 155 0.74 -2.44 13.49
C LEU A 155 1.31 -2.53 12.07
N SER A 156 1.65 -1.40 11.45
CA SER A 156 2.24 -1.36 10.10
C SER A 156 3.58 -2.09 10.01
N CYS A 157 4.41 -2.01 11.05
CA CYS A 157 5.69 -2.72 11.10
C CYS A 157 5.53 -4.25 11.22
N TRP A 158 4.51 -4.72 11.94
CA TRP A 158 4.34 -6.14 12.24
C TRP A 158 3.38 -6.87 11.30
N LEU A 159 2.41 -6.17 10.70
CA LEU A 159 1.34 -6.81 9.97
C LEU A 159 1.82 -7.47 8.67
N THR A 160 2.70 -6.81 7.92
CA THR A 160 3.28 -7.34 6.68
C THR A 160 4.05 -8.66 6.90
N PRO A 161 5.05 -8.76 7.81
CA PRO A 161 5.74 -10.02 8.06
C PRO A 161 4.81 -11.09 8.66
N LEU A 162 3.86 -10.70 9.53
CA LEU A 162 2.89 -11.64 10.10
C LEU A 162 2.01 -12.27 9.02
N ILE A 163 1.47 -11.47 8.10
CA ILE A 163 0.66 -11.96 6.96
C ILE A 163 1.48 -12.93 6.11
N GLN A 164 2.74 -12.59 5.81
CA GLN A 164 3.61 -13.45 5.00
C GLN A 164 3.85 -14.81 5.67
N ILE A 165 3.99 -14.84 7.00
CA ILE A 165 4.15 -16.10 7.76
C ILE A 165 2.84 -16.91 7.75
N LEU A 166 1.70 -16.27 8.05
CA LEU A 166 0.40 -16.95 8.17
C LEU A 166 -0.09 -17.50 6.82
N VAL A 167 0.16 -16.76 5.74
CA VAL A 167 -0.34 -17.05 4.39
C VAL A 167 0.73 -17.71 3.50
N ARG A 168 1.86 -18.15 4.08
CA ARG A 168 2.99 -18.77 3.35
C ARG A 168 2.62 -19.91 2.41
N LYS A 169 1.48 -20.57 2.64
CA LYS A 169 0.96 -21.67 1.80
C LYS A 169 0.50 -21.20 0.41
N SER A 170 0.13 -19.93 0.26
CA SER A 170 -0.34 -19.37 -1.01
C SER A 170 0.34 -18.04 -1.29
N ILE A 171 1.29 -18.05 -2.23
CA ILE A 171 2.06 -16.86 -2.62
C ILE A 171 1.14 -15.74 -3.14
N ALA A 172 0.17 -16.09 -4.00
CA ALA A 172 -0.76 -15.10 -4.55
C ALA A 172 -1.65 -14.47 -3.48
N LEU A 173 -2.14 -15.27 -2.53
CA LEU A 173 -2.95 -14.76 -1.42
C LEU A 173 -2.09 -13.88 -0.50
N SER A 174 -0.89 -14.33 -0.15
CA SER A 174 0.07 -13.57 0.68
C SER A 174 0.38 -12.19 0.08
N ARG A 175 0.62 -12.13 -1.23
CA ARG A 175 0.85 -10.86 -1.95
C ARG A 175 -0.38 -9.96 -1.93
N ALA A 176 -1.56 -10.51 -2.25
CA ALA A 176 -2.80 -9.74 -2.24
C ALA A 176 -3.13 -9.18 -0.85
N THR A 177 -3.02 -10.01 0.20
CA THR A 177 -3.31 -9.58 1.57
C THR A 177 -2.28 -8.58 2.10
N SER A 178 -0.99 -8.74 1.76
CA SER A 178 0.06 -7.80 2.16
C SER A 178 -0.11 -6.43 1.49
N LEU A 179 -0.47 -6.41 0.20
CA LEU A 179 -0.77 -5.17 -0.52
C LEU A 179 -2.01 -4.47 0.03
N LEU A 180 -3.07 -5.24 0.32
CA LEU A 180 -4.30 -4.71 0.90
C LEU A 180 -4.06 -4.16 2.31
N SER A 181 -3.35 -4.89 3.16
CA SER A 181 -3.05 -4.44 4.52
C SER A 181 -2.17 -3.19 4.52
N SER A 182 -1.14 -3.17 3.68
CA SER A 182 -0.30 -1.98 3.44
C SER A 182 -1.17 -0.79 3.03
N PHE A 183 -2.02 -0.95 2.03
CA PHE A 183 -2.94 0.10 1.58
C PHE A 183 -3.83 0.62 2.72
N VAL A 184 -4.46 -0.27 3.48
CA VAL A 184 -5.39 0.09 4.56
C VAL A 184 -4.66 0.86 5.66
N LEU A 185 -3.53 0.36 6.15
CA LEU A 185 -2.79 1.00 7.23
C LEU A 185 -2.20 2.35 6.81
N CYS A 186 -1.64 2.43 5.60
CA CYS A 186 -1.14 3.69 5.04
C CYS A 186 -2.28 4.70 4.87
N THR A 187 -3.44 4.26 4.38
CA THR A 187 -4.62 5.11 4.19
C THR A 187 -5.17 5.62 5.53
N PHE A 188 -5.22 4.76 6.55
CA PHE A 188 -5.68 5.16 7.88
C PHE A 188 -4.77 6.24 8.48
N LEU A 189 -3.46 6.00 8.50
CA LEU A 189 -2.49 6.94 9.06
C LEU A 189 -2.40 8.26 8.26
N ALA A 190 -2.38 8.18 6.93
CA ALA A 190 -2.17 9.35 6.09
C ALA A 190 -3.43 10.17 5.84
N LYS A 191 -4.63 9.57 5.93
CA LYS A 191 -5.90 10.23 5.59
C LYS A 191 -6.84 10.36 6.76
N VAL A 192 -7.14 9.25 7.45
CA VAL A 192 -8.17 9.24 8.51
C VAL A 192 -7.75 10.10 9.69
N ILE A 193 -6.49 10.02 10.13
CA ILE A 193 -5.98 10.86 11.22
C ILE A 193 -6.09 12.35 10.90
N GLN A 194 -5.75 12.75 9.68
CA GLN A 194 -5.86 14.13 9.23
C GLN A 194 -7.32 14.59 9.18
N SER A 195 -8.23 13.73 8.68
CA SER A 195 -9.68 14.00 8.69
C SER A 195 -10.27 14.10 10.10
N LEU A 196 -9.82 13.28 11.05
CA LEU A 196 -10.28 13.32 12.45
C LEU A 196 -9.94 14.65 13.12
N VAL A 197 -8.77 15.22 12.81
CA VAL A 197 -8.37 16.55 13.30
C VAL A 197 -9.30 17.61 12.72
N PHE A 198 -9.58 17.57 11.42
CA PHE A 198 -10.52 18.50 10.79
C PHE A 198 -11.95 18.40 11.36
N LEU A 199 -12.43 17.19 11.67
CA LEU A 199 -13.76 16.97 12.24
C LEU A 199 -13.97 17.69 13.58
N GLN A 200 -12.91 17.97 14.33
CA GLN A 200 -13.02 18.72 15.60
C GLN A 200 -13.29 20.22 15.39
N TYR A 201 -13.19 20.68 14.15
CA TYR A 201 -13.32 22.09 13.80
C TYR A 201 -14.56 22.40 12.95
N THR A 202 -15.40 21.42 12.62
CA THR A 202 -16.56 21.63 11.73
C THR A 202 -17.56 22.65 12.26
N ASP A 203 -17.70 22.76 13.59
CA ASP A 203 -18.66 23.67 14.21
C ASP A 203 -18.18 25.13 14.21
N VAL A 204 -16.88 25.34 14.02
CA VAL A 204 -16.22 26.67 14.05
C VAL A 204 -15.64 27.09 12.71
N PHE A 205 -15.54 26.17 11.76
CA PHE A 205 -15.02 26.38 10.41
C PHE A 205 -16.16 26.63 9.43
N ASN A 206 -16.15 27.80 8.78
CA ASN A 206 -17.11 28.11 7.74
C ASN A 206 -16.61 27.54 6.40
N LEU A 207 -17.28 26.49 5.91
CA LEU A 207 -16.94 25.82 4.65
C LEU A 207 -17.10 26.73 3.42
N ASP A 208 -18.09 27.63 3.43
CA ASP A 208 -18.35 28.52 2.28
C ASP A 208 -17.25 29.57 2.11
N LYS A 209 -16.73 30.08 3.24
CA LYS A 209 -15.69 31.11 3.28
C LYS A 209 -14.27 30.53 3.43
N MET A 210 -14.15 29.21 3.63
CA MET A 210 -12.89 28.52 3.93
C MET A 210 -12.10 29.16 5.08
N LEU A 211 -12.81 29.67 6.09
CA LEU A 211 -12.26 30.50 7.16
C LEU A 211 -12.86 30.11 8.52
N PHE A 212 -12.03 30.21 9.55
CA PHE A 212 -12.47 30.11 10.94
C PHE A 212 -13.27 31.36 11.34
N ALA A 213 -14.23 31.21 12.26
CA ALA A 213 -14.98 32.34 12.79
C ALA A 213 -14.02 33.42 13.33
N THR A 214 -14.16 34.67 12.85
CA THR A 214 -13.24 35.78 13.13
C THR A 214 -12.93 35.96 14.62
N LYS A 215 -13.93 35.77 15.50
CA LYS A 215 -13.77 35.86 16.95
C LYS A 215 -12.79 34.83 17.54
N MET A 216 -12.72 33.64 16.95
CA MET A 216 -11.87 32.54 17.42
C MET A 216 -10.41 32.76 17.03
N ILE A 217 -10.16 33.35 15.85
CA ILE A 217 -8.80 33.58 15.36
C ILE A 217 -8.03 34.59 16.23
N PHE A 218 -8.71 35.43 17.02
CA PHE A 218 -8.07 36.35 17.96
C PHE A 218 -7.93 35.79 19.39
N ASP A 219 -8.47 34.60 19.68
CA ASP A 219 -8.28 33.94 20.97
C ASP A 219 -6.90 33.24 20.99
N PRO A 220 -5.95 33.69 21.85
CA PRO A 220 -4.62 33.10 21.91
C PRO A 220 -4.65 31.62 22.34
N THR A 221 -5.64 31.21 23.13
CA THR A 221 -5.79 29.82 23.57
C THR A 221 -6.18 28.92 22.41
N PHE A 222 -7.15 29.38 21.62
CA PHE A 222 -7.57 28.69 20.40
C PHE A 222 -6.43 28.61 19.38
N LEU A 223 -5.70 29.72 19.14
CA LEU A 223 -4.55 29.73 18.23
C LEU A 223 -3.42 28.80 18.68
N ALA A 224 -3.16 28.69 19.98
CA ALA A 224 -2.11 27.82 20.52
C ALA A 224 -2.36 26.33 20.20
N VAL A 225 -3.62 25.92 20.05
CA VAL A 225 -4.01 24.55 19.67
C VAL A 225 -4.18 24.42 18.15
N LEU A 226 -4.86 25.38 17.53
CA LEU A 226 -5.19 25.37 16.10
C LEU A 226 -3.93 25.41 15.23
N THR A 227 -2.97 26.28 15.55
CA THR A 227 -1.74 26.48 14.77
C THR A 227 -0.97 25.18 14.58
N PRO A 228 -0.56 24.46 15.64
CA PRO A 228 0.22 23.24 15.46
C PRO A 228 -0.60 22.07 14.91
N GLU A 229 -1.90 21.96 15.18
CA GLU A 229 -2.76 20.93 14.58
C GLU A 229 -2.91 21.13 13.06
N ASN A 230 -2.99 22.38 12.60
CA ASN A 230 -3.00 22.68 11.18
C ASN A 230 -1.67 22.47 10.48
N ARG A 231 -0.56 22.68 11.20
CA ARG A 231 0.79 22.31 10.72
C ARG A 231 0.98 20.79 10.63
N MET A 232 0.11 20.01 11.26
CA MET A 232 0.02 18.57 10.99
C MET A 232 -0.84 18.26 9.75
N MET A 233 -1.86 19.06 9.43
CA MET A 233 -2.69 18.86 8.23
C MET A 233 -1.99 19.35 6.95
N PHE A 234 -1.33 20.51 7.03
CA PHE A 234 -0.64 21.14 5.92
C PHE A 234 0.88 21.04 6.05
N ALA A 235 1.58 21.16 4.92
CA ALA A 235 3.02 21.08 4.89
C ALA A 235 3.68 22.35 5.43
N THR A 236 4.48 22.16 6.48
CA THR A 236 5.33 23.21 7.06
C THR A 236 6.58 23.48 6.22
N THR A 237 7.11 22.42 5.61
CA THR A 237 8.33 22.44 4.77
C THR A 237 8.15 21.51 3.57
N VAL A 238 9.07 21.58 2.59
CA VAL A 238 9.09 20.63 1.47
C VAL A 238 9.35 19.20 1.94
N GLY A 239 10.19 19.00 2.96
CA GLY A 239 10.44 17.67 3.53
C GLY A 239 9.18 17.08 4.19
N ASP A 240 8.47 17.90 4.97
CA ASP A 240 7.18 17.53 5.59
C ASP A 240 6.08 17.30 4.54
N PHE A 241 6.12 18.03 3.42
CA PHE A 241 5.25 17.72 2.28
C PHE A 241 5.55 16.32 1.71
N ILE A 242 6.83 16.02 1.45
CA ILE A 242 7.25 14.72 0.88
C ILE A 242 6.82 13.56 1.78
N SER A 243 6.96 13.68 3.10
CA SER A 243 6.55 12.63 4.05
C SER A 243 5.03 12.45 4.14
N LYS A 244 4.22 13.49 3.90
CA LYS A 244 2.75 13.36 3.75
C LYS A 244 2.37 12.77 2.40
N PHE A 245 3.09 13.15 1.35
CA PHE A 245 2.82 12.78 -0.03
C PHE A 245 3.15 11.32 -0.35
N LEU A 246 4.33 10.84 0.05
CA LEU A 246 4.81 9.50 -0.34
C LEU A 246 3.90 8.35 0.14
N PRO A 247 3.31 8.37 1.35
CA PRO A 247 2.30 7.38 1.74
C PRO A 247 1.06 7.39 0.82
N LEU A 248 0.65 8.55 0.31
CA LEU A 248 -0.51 8.68 -0.59
C LEU A 248 -0.21 8.11 -1.98
N LEU A 249 0.99 8.40 -2.51
CA LEU A 249 1.49 7.76 -3.73
C LEU A 249 1.65 6.24 -3.52
N GLY A 250 2.15 5.83 -2.37
CA GLY A 250 2.26 4.44 -1.97
C GLY A 250 0.90 3.74 -1.98
N SER A 251 -0.16 4.36 -1.47
CA SER A 251 -1.52 3.82 -1.52
C SER A 251 -2.02 3.62 -2.95
N PHE A 252 -1.76 4.57 -3.87
CA PHE A 252 -2.07 4.41 -5.29
C PHE A 252 -1.35 3.19 -5.89
N VAL A 253 -0.03 3.11 -5.68
CA VAL A 253 0.78 1.98 -6.19
C VAL A 253 0.28 0.64 -5.64
N SER A 254 -0.06 0.57 -4.34
CA SER A 254 -0.60 -0.66 -3.74
C SER A 254 -1.91 -1.11 -4.38
N LEU A 255 -2.83 -0.19 -4.66
CA LEU A 255 -4.09 -0.55 -5.33
C LEU A 255 -3.84 -1.07 -6.75
N VAL A 256 -3.01 -0.38 -7.54
CA VAL A 256 -2.69 -0.82 -8.91
C VAL A 256 -1.98 -2.19 -8.92
N MET A 257 -1.06 -2.42 -7.97
CA MET A 257 -0.41 -3.73 -7.82
C MET A 257 -1.42 -4.80 -7.39
N LEU A 258 -2.35 -4.47 -6.49
CA LEU A 258 -3.37 -5.39 -6.00
C LEU A 258 -4.34 -5.82 -7.11
N GLU A 259 -4.73 -4.87 -7.97
CA GLU A 259 -5.51 -5.13 -9.18
C GLU A 259 -4.79 -6.08 -10.14
N GLY A 260 -3.46 -5.97 -10.27
CA GLY A 260 -2.65 -6.88 -11.07
C GLY A 260 -2.52 -8.29 -10.47
N VAL A 261 -2.67 -8.43 -9.14
CA VAL A 261 -2.59 -9.72 -8.45
C VAL A 261 -3.95 -10.43 -8.45
N ILE A 262 -5.07 -9.71 -8.42
CA ILE A 262 -6.42 -10.30 -8.34
C ILE A 262 -6.99 -10.55 -9.74
N SER A 263 -7.36 -11.81 -10.03
CA SER A 263 -8.09 -12.17 -11.25
C SER A 263 -9.36 -12.97 -10.92
N ARG A 264 -10.31 -12.97 -11.84
CA ARG A 264 -11.51 -13.79 -11.71
C ARG A 264 -11.19 -15.23 -12.12
N ARG A 265 -11.46 -16.19 -11.25
CA ARG A 265 -11.38 -17.61 -11.56
C ARG A 265 -12.40 -17.94 -12.66
N GLU A 266 -11.94 -18.57 -13.72
CA GLU A 266 -12.83 -19.20 -14.70
C GLU A 266 -13.41 -20.47 -14.08
N GLU A 267 -14.73 -20.54 -14.03
CA GLU A 267 -15.43 -21.73 -13.60
C GLU A 267 -15.32 -22.71 -14.76
N LYS A 268 -14.49 -23.76 -14.60
CA LYS A 268 -14.46 -24.86 -15.54
C LYS A 268 -15.77 -25.61 -15.32
N VAL A 269 -16.79 -25.28 -16.11
CA VAL A 269 -17.98 -26.11 -16.23
C VAL A 269 -17.48 -27.46 -16.76
N THR A 270 -17.29 -28.43 -15.86
CA THR A 270 -17.39 -29.83 -16.26
C THR A 270 -18.79 -29.97 -16.83
N PRO A 271 -18.95 -30.38 -18.10
CA PRO A 271 -20.28 -30.72 -18.57
C PRO A 271 -20.78 -31.83 -17.65
N ASP A 272 -21.85 -31.54 -16.92
CA ASP A 272 -22.59 -32.58 -16.22
C ASP A 272 -22.96 -33.63 -17.25
N THR A 273 -22.68 -34.88 -16.89
CA THR A 273 -23.13 -36.08 -17.57
C THR A 273 -24.63 -35.95 -17.87
N CYS A 274 -24.99 -35.52 -19.08
CA CYS A 274 -26.35 -35.64 -19.55
C CYS A 274 -26.55 -37.08 -19.99
N ALA A 275 -27.40 -37.78 -19.24
CA ALA A 275 -27.97 -39.06 -19.57
C ALA A 275 -28.62 -39.07 -20.96
N ASP A 276 -28.64 -40.28 -21.52
CA ASP A 276 -29.18 -40.71 -22.80
C ASP A 276 -30.46 -40.01 -23.29
N THR A 277 -30.51 -39.80 -24.61
CA THR A 277 -31.67 -40.22 -25.41
C THR A 277 -31.27 -40.40 -26.89
N ASN A 278 -31.08 -41.67 -27.26
CA ASN A 278 -31.27 -42.29 -28.59
C ASN A 278 -30.57 -41.71 -29.83
N ALA A 279 -29.53 -42.44 -30.28
CA ALA A 279 -29.51 -43.25 -31.51
C ALA A 279 -28.16 -43.20 -32.27
N LYS A 280 -27.39 -44.28 -32.22
CA LYS A 280 -27.21 -45.27 -33.31
C LYS A 280 -26.00 -46.14 -32.99
N VAL A 281 -26.25 -47.44 -32.92
CA VAL A 281 -25.29 -48.52 -32.72
C VAL A 281 -24.23 -48.48 -33.82
N ASP A 282 -22.95 -48.54 -33.45
CA ASP A 282 -21.91 -49.15 -34.28
C ASP A 282 -21.00 -50.04 -33.44
N PHE A 283 -20.79 -51.24 -33.96
CA PHE A 283 -20.13 -52.38 -33.36
C PHE A 283 -18.63 -52.31 -33.69
N ASN A 284 -17.75 -52.02 -32.72
CA ASN A 284 -16.47 -52.73 -32.54
C ASN A 284 -15.55 -52.07 -31.49
N VAL A 285 -14.71 -52.94 -30.93
CA VAL A 285 -13.42 -52.69 -30.26
C VAL A 285 -13.43 -52.73 -28.73
N ASN A 286 -13.11 -53.94 -28.25
CA ASN A 286 -12.35 -54.34 -27.07
C ASN A 286 -12.36 -53.45 -25.82
N VAL A 287 -13.12 -53.95 -24.86
CA VAL A 287 -12.97 -53.71 -23.43
C VAL A 287 -11.67 -54.35 -22.92
N THR A 288 -10.73 -53.53 -22.47
CA THR A 288 -9.74 -53.93 -21.46
C THR A 288 -10.09 -53.24 -20.15
N VAL A 289 -10.65 -54.02 -19.22
CA VAL A 289 -10.80 -53.65 -17.81
C VAL A 289 -9.44 -53.85 -17.14
N GLU A 290 -8.76 -52.77 -16.76
CA GLU A 290 -7.75 -52.83 -15.70
C GLU A 290 -8.37 -52.26 -14.42
N THR A 291 -8.87 -53.18 -13.60
CA THR A 291 -8.96 -53.02 -12.14
C THR A 291 -7.64 -53.50 -11.54
N LEU A 292 -6.97 -52.71 -10.69
CA LEU A 292 -6.48 -53.16 -9.37
C LEU A 292 -5.85 -52.03 -8.52
N ASP A 293 -6.46 -51.85 -7.36
CA ASP A 293 -5.89 -51.80 -6.01
C ASP A 293 -4.73 -50.89 -5.57
N THR A 294 -5.07 -50.18 -4.48
CA THR A 294 -4.25 -49.72 -3.35
C THR A 294 -3.26 -50.78 -2.83
N GLN A 295 -1.98 -50.41 -2.65
CA GLN A 295 -1.15 -50.98 -1.57
C GLN A 295 -0.07 -50.00 -1.05
N LYS A 296 0.20 -50.13 0.24
CA LYS A 296 0.90 -49.24 1.17
C LYS A 296 2.26 -49.83 1.60
N GLY A 297 3.34 -49.06 1.42
CA GLY A 297 4.61 -49.03 2.20
C GLY A 297 5.72 -50.07 1.89
N PRO A 298 6.96 -49.96 2.46
CA PRO A 298 7.55 -48.85 3.26
C PRO A 298 9.07 -48.50 2.99
N GLN A 299 9.56 -47.40 3.62
CA GLN A 299 10.97 -46.98 3.92
C GLN A 299 11.89 -46.48 2.75
N SER A 300 12.71 -45.40 2.84
CA SER A 300 13.23 -44.53 3.91
C SER A 300 13.69 -43.14 3.35
N PRO A 301 14.03 -42.13 4.19
CA PRO A 301 13.94 -40.70 3.85
C PRO A 301 15.27 -40.00 3.46
N LEU A 302 15.22 -39.12 2.46
CA LEU A 302 16.28 -38.14 2.17
C LEU A 302 16.15 -36.93 3.10
N ALA A 303 17.08 -36.86 4.06
CA ALA A 303 17.23 -35.82 5.05
C ALA A 303 17.59 -34.46 4.43
N TRP A 304 16.75 -33.45 4.63
CA TRP A 304 17.15 -32.05 4.53
C TRP A 304 17.68 -31.61 5.90
N LYS A 305 18.96 -31.29 5.98
CA LYS A 305 19.59 -30.80 7.22
C LYS A 305 19.05 -29.40 7.55
N LEU A 306 18.32 -29.30 8.65
CA LEU A 306 18.07 -28.03 9.35
C LEU A 306 19.42 -27.45 9.79
N VAL A 307 19.73 -26.23 9.33
CA VAL A 307 20.83 -25.44 9.92
C VAL A 307 20.35 -24.94 11.28
N PRO A 308 21.05 -25.24 12.39
CA PRO A 308 20.61 -24.80 13.71
C PRO A 308 20.75 -23.28 13.86
N LEU A 309 19.70 -22.65 14.39
CA LEU A 309 19.59 -21.21 14.71
C LEU A 309 20.77 -20.64 15.51
N ARG A 310 21.55 -21.50 16.20
CA ARG A 310 22.76 -21.11 16.92
C ARG A 310 23.89 -20.59 16.01
N LYS A 311 24.04 -21.11 14.77
CA LYS A 311 25.06 -20.62 13.82
C LYS A 311 24.71 -19.26 13.20
N LEU A 312 23.42 -18.92 13.14
CA LEU A 312 22.97 -17.62 12.65
C LEU A 312 23.20 -16.51 13.70
N TRP A 313 23.12 -16.85 14.98
CA TRP A 313 23.43 -15.93 16.10
C TRP A 313 24.93 -15.60 16.19
N GLU A 314 25.80 -16.58 16.00
CA GLU A 314 27.27 -16.36 16.03
C GLU A 314 27.76 -15.51 14.84
N SER A 315 27.09 -15.58 13.70
CA SER A 315 27.43 -14.76 12.52
C SER A 315 27.03 -13.28 12.68
N LEU A 316 26.02 -12.99 13.51
CA LEU A 316 25.58 -11.62 13.83
C LEU A 316 26.37 -10.98 14.98
N ALA A 317 26.95 -11.79 15.88
CA ALA A 317 27.79 -11.29 16.97
C ALA A 317 29.16 -10.77 16.50
N LEU A 318 29.66 -11.21 15.34
CA LEU A 318 30.94 -10.77 14.77
C LEU A 318 30.90 -9.39 14.08
N LEU A 319 29.73 -8.76 13.97
CA LEU A 319 29.57 -7.41 13.40
C LEU A 319 29.65 -6.28 14.45
N LYS A 320 30.01 -6.60 15.70
CA LYS A 320 30.02 -5.64 16.82
C LYS A 320 31.38 -5.58 17.52
N THR A 321 32.44 -5.24 16.79
CA THR A 321 33.66 -4.68 17.40
C THR A 321 34.14 -3.46 16.60
N PRO A 322 34.30 -2.28 17.24
CA PRO A 322 34.82 -1.09 16.58
C PRO A 322 36.34 -1.21 16.41
N HIS A 323 36.82 -1.08 15.17
CA HIS A 323 38.24 -1.01 14.85
C HIS A 323 38.80 0.36 15.27
N VAL A 324 39.62 0.38 16.32
CA VAL A 324 40.48 1.52 16.68
C VAL A 324 41.68 1.54 15.71
N PRO A 325 42.06 2.69 15.10
CA PRO A 325 43.20 2.73 14.19
C PRO A 325 44.53 2.70 14.95
N ARG A 326 45.40 1.74 14.61
CA ARG A 326 46.80 1.69 15.07
C ARG A 326 47.63 2.76 14.35
N ARG A 327 48.23 3.63 15.16
CA ARG A 327 49.24 4.63 14.79
C ARG A 327 50.53 3.91 14.32
N ILE A 328 50.94 4.13 13.08
CA ILE A 328 52.20 3.62 12.52
C ILE A 328 53.34 4.54 12.99
N THR A 329 54.25 4.01 13.80
CA THR A 329 55.56 4.61 14.11
C THR A 329 56.58 4.15 13.06
N ARG A 330 57.05 5.07 12.21
CA ARG A 330 58.28 4.85 11.41
C ARG A 330 59.49 5.29 12.24
N ARG A 331 60.30 4.30 12.62
CA ARG A 331 61.67 4.46 13.09
C ARG A 331 62.55 4.50 11.84
N VAL A 332 63.25 5.62 11.61
CA VAL A 332 64.33 5.70 10.61
C VAL A 332 65.63 5.72 11.38
N SER A 333 66.49 4.74 11.11
CA SER A 333 67.86 4.64 11.62
C SER A 333 68.82 4.70 10.44
N GLY A 334 69.74 5.67 10.47
CA GLY A 334 71.11 5.63 9.97
C GLY A 334 71.34 5.44 8.46
N CYS A 335 71.70 6.53 7.78
CA CYS A 335 73.09 6.88 7.43
C CYS A 335 73.19 8.39 7.27
#